data_AF-A0A3N0IA87-F1
#
_entry.id   AF-A0A3N0IA87-F1
#
_cell.length_a   1.000
_cell.length_b   1.000
_cell.length_c   1.000
_cell.angle_alpha   90.00
_cell.angle_beta   90.00
_cell.angle_gamma   90.00
#
_symmetry.space_group_name_H-M   'P 1'
#
loop_
_entity.id
_entity.type
_entity.pdbx_description
1 polymer ?
#
loop_
_entity_poly.entity_id
_entity_poly.type
_entity_poly.pdbx_seq_one_letter_code
_entity_poly.pdbx_strand_id
1 'polypeptide(L)'
;MDALTDGGSMHSLEFNYLHDLATTNYNLGNRPDPDSESIVLKEDLLEAFWGAQTNEARVSAEKNYGCGPFRDIEVSSGGQTILLSVDYLGPSVYWLKDYYSEHGVDAPEADSRIRAFLKESRKLGGHILFPRGSNGGPHETLNQARSGERGVYDRIDATLLCLKVFFDCPEASSTNSQRDASAFMEEVSKLFPSEEQFKKAKANLMRIFDSLQYYAEDFAYFSDFRGFCERQKLTGSFVTKEGEVEMLAPLCPLKPENYEVYAKNVNGAIKKRNKMMHSA
;
A
#
# COMPACT_ATOMS: atom_id res chain seq x y z
N MET A 1 -7.81 -31.01 -14.84
CA MET A 1 -7.20 -29.94 -14.02
C MET A 1 -8.36 -29.33 -13.28
N ASP A 2 -8.71 -29.98 -12.18
CA ASP A 2 -9.87 -29.64 -11.39
C ASP A 2 -9.56 -28.39 -10.60
N ALA A 3 -10.43 -27.39 -10.74
CA ALA A 3 -10.44 -26.22 -9.88
C ALA A 3 -10.61 -26.70 -8.44
N LEU A 4 -9.58 -26.51 -7.61
CA LEU A 4 -9.70 -26.63 -6.17
C LEU A 4 -10.52 -25.44 -5.68
N THR A 5 -11.84 -25.54 -5.82
CA THR A 5 -12.79 -24.86 -4.94
C THR A 5 -12.90 -25.69 -3.67
N ASP A 6 -11.84 -25.69 -2.88
CA ASP A 6 -11.98 -25.94 -1.46
C ASP A 6 -11.73 -24.59 -0.81
N GLY A 7 -12.71 -24.10 -0.05
CA GLY A 7 -12.56 -22.93 0.80
C GLY A 7 -11.52 -23.23 1.87
N GLY A 8 -10.25 -23.15 1.50
CA GLY A 8 -9.13 -23.30 2.39
C GLY A 8 -9.16 -22.16 3.40
N SER A 9 -8.89 -22.49 4.66
CA SER A 9 -8.64 -21.47 5.67
C SER A 9 -7.45 -20.62 5.25
N MET A 10 -7.52 -19.31 5.53
CA MET A 10 -6.41 -18.38 5.36
C MET A 10 -5.06 -19.00 5.76
N HIS A 11 -4.04 -18.79 4.93
CA HIS A 11 -2.70 -19.32 5.18
C HIS A 11 -2.12 -18.83 6.51
N SER A 12 -1.17 -19.59 7.07
CA SER A 12 -0.58 -19.28 8.38
C SER A 12 0.21 -17.97 8.40
N LEU A 13 0.43 -17.43 9.61
CA LEU A 13 1.25 -16.23 9.87
C LEU A 13 2.68 -16.28 9.29
N GLU A 14 3.20 -17.48 9.02
CA GLU A 14 4.55 -17.67 8.45
C GLU A 14 4.56 -17.80 6.93
N PHE A 15 3.39 -17.83 6.28
CA PHE A 15 3.31 -17.93 4.83
C PHE A 15 3.81 -16.64 4.16
N ASN A 16 4.75 -16.80 3.24
CA ASN A 16 5.32 -15.69 2.48
C ASN A 16 4.91 -15.83 1.01
N TYR A 17 4.27 -14.79 0.47
CA TYR A 17 3.73 -14.79 -0.89
C TYR A 17 4.82 -14.59 -1.95
N LEU A 18 6.04 -14.23 -1.54
CA LEU A 18 7.20 -14.22 -2.41
C LEU A 18 7.89 -15.58 -2.37
N HIS A 19 7.47 -16.49 -3.25
CA HIS A 19 8.03 -17.84 -3.37
C HIS A 19 9.55 -17.82 -3.59
N ASP A 20 10.23 -18.89 -3.13
CA ASP A 20 11.67 -19.15 -3.30
C ASP A 20 12.63 -18.13 -2.67
N LEU A 21 12.15 -17.18 -1.87
CA LEU A 21 12.97 -16.19 -1.17
C LEU A 21 14.05 -16.82 -0.26
N ALA A 22 13.84 -18.06 0.20
CA ALA A 22 14.78 -18.81 1.01
C ALA A 22 16.01 -19.31 0.25
N THR A 23 16.02 -19.25 -1.08
CA THR A 23 17.16 -19.70 -1.91
C THR A 23 18.29 -18.67 -1.91
N THR A 24 19.53 -19.14 -1.78
CA THR A 24 20.73 -18.28 -1.74
C THR A 24 20.99 -17.55 -3.05
N ASN A 25 20.50 -18.08 -4.18
CA ASN A 25 20.62 -17.51 -5.52
C ASN A 25 19.38 -16.71 -5.95
N TYR A 26 18.52 -16.32 -5.02
CA TYR A 26 17.30 -15.59 -5.34
C TYR A 26 17.61 -14.25 -6.01
N ASN A 27 17.15 -14.08 -7.24
CA ASN A 27 17.34 -12.84 -8.00
C ASN A 27 16.30 -11.79 -7.61
N LEU A 28 16.70 -10.84 -6.76
CA LEU A 28 15.84 -9.74 -6.33
C LEU A 28 15.32 -8.86 -7.48
N GLY A 29 16.04 -8.80 -8.61
CA GLY A 29 15.68 -7.98 -9.77
C GLY A 29 14.64 -8.62 -10.71
N ASN A 30 14.48 -9.95 -10.67
CA ASN A 30 13.54 -10.69 -11.51
C ASN A 30 12.58 -11.54 -10.67
N ARG A 31 12.17 -11.00 -9.52
CA ARG A 31 11.23 -11.67 -8.63
C ARG A 31 9.80 -11.60 -9.19
N PRO A 32 9.00 -12.69 -9.09
CA PRO A 32 7.57 -12.61 -9.35
C PRO A 32 6.93 -11.58 -8.43
N ASP A 33 5.96 -10.83 -8.94
CA ASP A 33 5.21 -9.90 -8.10
C ASP A 33 3.91 -10.56 -7.63
N PRO A 34 3.82 -10.99 -6.36
CA PRO A 34 2.62 -11.68 -5.89
C PRO A 34 1.37 -10.80 -5.95
N ASP A 35 1.55 -9.48 -5.93
CA ASP A 35 0.48 -8.49 -5.90
C ASP A 35 -0.36 -8.55 -7.18
N SER A 36 0.27 -8.73 -8.34
CA SER A 36 -0.42 -8.95 -9.61
C SER A 36 -0.91 -10.39 -9.79
N GLU A 37 -0.04 -11.37 -9.56
CA GLU A 37 -0.23 -12.74 -10.05
C GLU A 37 -0.91 -13.69 -9.05
N SER A 38 -0.70 -13.49 -7.75
CA SER A 38 -1.11 -14.48 -6.75
C SER A 38 -2.61 -14.41 -6.50
N ILE A 39 -3.33 -15.48 -6.87
CA ILE A 39 -4.73 -15.71 -6.47
C ILE A 39 -4.82 -15.98 -4.98
N VAL A 40 -3.88 -16.77 -4.44
CA VAL A 40 -3.81 -17.15 -3.02
C VAL A 40 -3.71 -15.91 -2.14
N LEU A 41 -2.85 -14.95 -2.50
CA LEU A 41 -2.76 -13.68 -1.78
C LEU A 41 -4.10 -12.93 -1.75
N LYS A 42 -4.81 -12.90 -2.87
CA LYS A 42 -6.07 -12.16 -2.98
C LYS A 42 -7.19 -12.83 -2.18
N GLU A 43 -7.23 -14.16 -2.16
CA GLU A 43 -8.18 -14.94 -1.36
C GLU A 43 -7.92 -14.75 0.14
N ASP A 44 -6.66 -14.84 0.58
CA ASP A 44 -6.29 -14.61 1.98
C ASP A 44 -6.57 -13.15 2.42
N LEU A 45 -6.30 -12.16 1.56
CA LEU A 45 -6.65 -10.74 1.84
C LEU A 45 -8.16 -10.54 1.92
N LEU A 46 -8.93 -11.22 1.06
CA LEU A 46 -10.39 -11.16 1.08
C LEU A 46 -10.94 -11.73 2.38
N GLU A 47 -10.46 -12.88 2.83
CA GLU A 47 -10.82 -13.46 4.13
C GLU A 47 -10.43 -12.51 5.27
N ALA A 48 -9.22 -11.94 5.25
CA ALA A 48 -8.75 -11.04 6.31
C ALA A 48 -9.55 -9.72 6.42
N PHE A 49 -10.03 -9.17 5.30
CA PHE A 49 -10.69 -7.85 5.26
C PHE A 49 -12.21 -7.91 5.29
N TRP A 50 -12.81 -8.97 4.75
CA TRP A 50 -14.27 -9.14 4.70
C TRP A 50 -14.79 -10.34 5.49
N GLY A 51 -13.89 -11.21 5.98
CA GLY A 51 -14.26 -12.45 6.65
C GLY A 51 -14.48 -13.61 5.67
N ALA A 52 -14.43 -14.82 6.22
CA ALA A 52 -14.71 -16.02 5.46
C ALA A 52 -16.15 -15.98 4.89
N GLN A 53 -16.33 -16.45 3.66
CA GLN A 53 -17.63 -16.55 2.99
C GLN A 53 -18.37 -15.21 2.79
N THR A 54 -17.64 -14.10 2.70
CA THR A 54 -18.25 -12.82 2.31
C THR A 54 -18.94 -12.90 0.94
N ASN A 55 -20.07 -12.20 0.81
CA ASN A 55 -20.75 -11.96 -0.47
C ASN A 55 -20.54 -10.53 -0.99
N GLU A 56 -19.81 -9.71 -0.22
CA GLU A 56 -19.56 -8.29 -0.53
C GLU A 56 -18.44 -8.13 -1.56
N ALA A 57 -17.44 -9.00 -1.50
CA ALA A 57 -16.25 -8.96 -2.33
C ALA A 57 -15.89 -10.33 -2.90
N ARG A 58 -15.19 -10.35 -4.04
CA ARG A 58 -14.66 -11.56 -4.67
C ARG A 58 -13.37 -11.28 -5.45
N VAL A 59 -12.54 -12.30 -5.67
CA VAL A 59 -11.42 -12.20 -6.60
C VAL A 59 -11.94 -12.27 -8.04
N SER A 60 -11.49 -11.36 -8.90
CA SER A 60 -11.92 -11.32 -10.30
C SER A 60 -11.40 -12.52 -11.10
N ALA A 61 -12.02 -12.72 -12.26
CA ALA A 61 -11.39 -13.52 -13.32
C ALA A 61 -10.03 -12.91 -13.71
N GLU A 62 -9.14 -13.74 -14.25
CA GLU A 62 -7.86 -13.29 -14.75
C GLU A 62 -8.04 -12.34 -15.94
N LYS A 63 -7.27 -11.26 -15.94
CA LYS A 63 -7.20 -10.28 -17.03
C LYS A 63 -5.77 -10.25 -17.54
N ASN A 64 -5.61 -10.00 -18.84
CA ASN A 64 -4.30 -9.81 -19.45
C ASN A 64 -4.41 -8.79 -20.58
N TYR A 65 -3.94 -7.57 -20.33
CA TYR A 65 -3.94 -6.46 -21.29
C TYR A 65 -2.57 -6.30 -21.98
N GLY A 66 -1.81 -7.38 -22.14
CA GLY A 66 -0.46 -7.36 -22.72
C GLY A 66 0.64 -6.98 -21.72
N CYS A 67 0.30 -6.82 -20.44
CA CYS A 67 1.23 -6.49 -19.35
C CYS A 67 1.42 -7.68 -18.38
N GLY A 68 0.98 -8.88 -18.75
CA GLY A 68 0.95 -10.06 -17.89
C GLY A 68 -0.43 -10.32 -17.27
N PRO A 69 -0.63 -11.52 -16.69
CA PRO A 69 -1.87 -11.87 -16.01
C PRO A 69 -1.99 -11.09 -14.70
N PHE A 70 -3.19 -10.59 -14.41
CA PHE A 70 -3.52 -9.99 -13.13
C PHE A 70 -4.98 -10.21 -12.75
N ARG A 71 -5.29 -9.99 -11.48
CA ARG A 71 -6.63 -10.08 -10.90
C ARG A 71 -6.88 -8.88 -10.00
N ASP A 72 -8.13 -8.46 -9.90
CA ASP A 72 -8.57 -7.44 -8.96
C ASP A 72 -9.39 -8.08 -7.84
N ILE A 73 -9.63 -7.34 -6.77
CA ILE A 73 -10.72 -7.63 -5.84
C ILE A 73 -11.91 -6.76 -6.26
N GLU A 74 -13.01 -7.42 -6.62
CA GLU A 74 -14.27 -6.79 -7.01
C GLU A 74 -15.17 -6.67 -5.80
N VAL A 75 -15.64 -5.45 -5.52
CA VAL A 75 -16.56 -5.16 -4.41
C VAL A 75 -17.87 -4.65 -4.97
N SER A 76 -18.99 -5.28 -4.59
CA SER A 76 -20.33 -4.82 -4.98
C SER A 76 -20.82 -3.78 -4.00
N SER A 77 -20.95 -2.52 -4.44
CA SER A 77 -21.39 -1.40 -3.59
C SER A 77 -22.37 -0.51 -4.35
N GLY A 78 -23.55 -0.26 -3.77
CA GLY A 78 -24.51 0.69 -4.32
C GLY A 78 -24.99 0.43 -5.76
N GLY A 79 -24.98 -0.83 -6.22
CA GLY A 79 -25.32 -1.19 -7.60
C GLY A 79 -24.18 -1.01 -8.61
N GLN A 80 -22.98 -0.67 -8.14
CA GLN A 80 -21.75 -0.57 -8.92
C GLN A 80 -20.73 -1.62 -8.45
N THR A 81 -19.73 -1.88 -9.30
CA THR A 81 -18.59 -2.72 -8.96
C THR A 81 -17.35 -1.86 -8.84
N ILE A 82 -16.77 -1.84 -7.63
CA ILE A 82 -15.50 -1.17 -7.35
C ILE A 82 -14.38 -2.19 -7.56
N LEU A 83 -13.31 -1.75 -8.21
CA LEU A 83 -12.12 -2.56 -8.46
C LEU A 83 -11.00 -2.11 -7.52
N LEU A 84 -10.47 -3.05 -6.73
CA LEU A 84 -9.33 -2.83 -5.86
C LEU A 84 -8.13 -3.65 -6.34
N SER A 85 -6.96 -3.02 -6.47
CA SER A 85 -5.70 -3.70 -6.72
C SER A 85 -4.97 -3.98 -5.41
N VAL A 86 -4.27 -5.11 -5.36
CA VAL A 86 -3.30 -5.39 -4.30
C VAL A 86 -2.01 -4.66 -4.61
N ASP A 87 -1.45 -4.01 -3.60
CA ASP A 87 -0.16 -3.32 -3.68
C ASP A 87 0.69 -3.67 -2.45
N TYR A 88 2.00 -3.82 -2.65
CA TYR A 88 2.96 -3.96 -1.57
C TYR A 88 3.10 -2.68 -0.76
N LEU A 89 3.05 -2.76 0.58
CA LEU A 89 3.26 -1.61 1.46
C LEU A 89 4.64 -1.59 2.14
N GLY A 90 5.43 -2.66 1.97
CA GLY A 90 6.75 -2.74 2.56
C GLY A 90 7.75 -1.79 1.89
N PRO A 91 8.97 -1.69 2.44
CA PRO A 91 10.00 -0.79 1.92
C PRO A 91 10.44 -1.18 0.50
N SER A 92 10.75 -0.18 -0.32
CA SER A 92 11.22 -0.39 -1.69
C SER A 92 12.58 -1.08 -1.70
N VAL A 93 12.67 -2.18 -2.47
CA VAL A 93 13.94 -2.88 -2.71
C VAL A 93 14.94 -1.97 -3.41
N TYR A 94 14.47 -1.11 -4.33
CA TYR A 94 15.33 -0.17 -5.04
C TYR A 94 15.98 0.82 -4.07
N TRP A 95 15.18 1.47 -3.21
CA TRP A 95 15.69 2.45 -2.26
C TRP A 95 16.58 1.85 -1.17
N LEU A 96 16.34 0.59 -0.77
CA LEU A 96 17.28 -0.15 0.08
C LEU A 96 18.62 -0.38 -0.61
N LYS A 97 18.62 -0.80 -1.89
CA LYS A 97 19.87 -0.99 -2.66
C LYS A 97 20.63 0.31 -2.83
N ASP A 98 19.92 1.38 -3.16
CA ASP A 98 20.47 2.73 -3.28
C ASP A 98 21.15 3.18 -1.96
N TYR A 99 20.43 3.08 -0.84
CA TYR A 99 20.97 3.39 0.49
C TYR A 99 22.21 2.57 0.82
N TYR A 100 22.19 1.25 0.63
CA TYR A 100 23.35 0.40 0.90
C TYR A 100 24.57 0.73 0.04
N SER A 101 24.33 1.04 -1.24
CA SER A 101 25.37 1.49 -2.17
C SER A 101 26.01 2.80 -1.71
N GLU A 102 25.20 3.80 -1.31
CA GLU A 102 25.68 5.09 -0.78
C GLU A 102 26.51 4.93 0.51
N HIS A 103 26.26 3.87 1.28
CA HIS A 103 26.92 3.59 2.55
C HIS A 103 28.04 2.53 2.46
N GLY A 104 28.45 2.16 1.24
CA GLY A 104 29.58 1.25 1.02
C GLY A 104 29.34 -0.20 1.45
N VAL A 105 28.09 -0.63 1.54
CA VAL A 105 27.74 -2.04 1.80
C VAL A 105 27.86 -2.82 0.50
N ASP A 106 28.59 -3.94 0.53
CA ASP A 106 28.76 -4.78 -0.65
C ASP A 106 27.44 -5.41 -1.11
N ALA A 107 27.33 -5.68 -2.42
CA ALA A 107 26.09 -6.17 -3.02
C ALA A 107 25.58 -7.51 -2.42
N PRO A 108 26.45 -8.52 -2.16
CA PRO A 108 26.02 -9.74 -1.47
C PRO A 108 25.41 -9.50 -0.08
N GLU A 109 26.03 -8.66 0.74
CA GLU A 109 25.54 -8.30 2.07
C GLU A 109 24.23 -7.49 1.98
N ALA A 110 24.16 -6.51 1.08
CA ALA A 110 22.95 -5.73 0.82
C ALA A 110 21.78 -6.65 0.41
N ASP A 111 22.00 -7.56 -0.53
CA ASP A 111 20.99 -8.53 -0.96
C ASP A 111 20.57 -9.46 0.18
N SER A 112 21.50 -9.89 1.04
CA SER A 112 21.21 -10.69 2.24
C SER A 112 20.26 -9.98 3.20
N ARG A 113 20.54 -8.70 3.49
CA ARG A 113 19.69 -7.87 4.34
C ARG A 113 18.32 -7.64 3.71
N ILE A 114 18.25 -7.33 2.42
CA ILE A 114 16.99 -7.15 1.70
C ILE A 114 16.15 -8.42 1.75
N ARG A 115 16.74 -9.60 1.52
CA ARG A 115 16.03 -10.88 1.67
C ARG A 115 15.48 -11.06 3.08
N ALA A 116 16.24 -10.70 4.12
CA ALA A 116 15.77 -10.76 5.50
C ALA A 116 14.56 -9.83 5.74
N PHE A 117 14.55 -8.63 5.16
CA PHE A 117 13.38 -7.75 5.23
C PHE A 117 12.17 -8.33 4.49
N LEU A 118 12.36 -8.87 3.27
CA LEU A 118 11.29 -9.45 2.45
C LEU A 118 10.64 -10.68 3.09
N LYS A 119 11.34 -11.42 3.95
CA LYS A 119 10.79 -12.57 4.69
C LYS A 119 9.60 -12.18 5.57
N GLU A 120 9.60 -10.96 6.09
CA GLU A 120 8.48 -10.44 6.88
C GLU A 120 7.54 -9.59 6.03
N SER A 121 8.07 -8.71 5.17
CA SER A 121 7.24 -7.76 4.44
C SER A 121 6.40 -8.37 3.31
N ARG A 122 6.74 -9.56 2.82
CA ARG A 122 5.94 -10.27 1.81
C ARG A 122 4.97 -11.29 2.41
N LYS A 123 4.74 -11.24 3.72
CA LYS A 123 3.60 -11.91 4.40
C LYS A 123 2.32 -11.09 4.21
N LEU A 124 1.17 -11.64 4.60
CA LEU A 124 -0.16 -11.09 4.31
C LEU A 124 -0.31 -9.61 4.70
N GLY A 125 0.11 -9.26 5.91
CA GLY A 125 0.06 -7.90 6.47
C GLY A 125 0.99 -6.89 5.82
N GLY A 126 1.79 -7.30 4.83
CA GLY A 126 2.61 -6.43 3.99
C GLY A 126 1.96 -6.00 2.68
N HIS A 127 0.68 -6.35 2.49
CA HIS A 127 -0.11 -6.01 1.32
C HIS A 127 -1.31 -5.12 1.67
N ILE A 128 -1.64 -4.18 0.79
CA ILE A 128 -2.72 -3.19 0.97
C ILE A 128 -3.57 -3.15 -0.30
N LEU A 129 -4.83 -2.75 -0.17
CA LEU A 129 -5.73 -2.55 -1.31
C LEU A 129 -5.86 -1.08 -1.63
N PHE A 130 -5.75 -0.73 -2.90
CA PHE A 130 -6.08 0.61 -3.39
C PHE A 130 -7.09 0.52 -4.53
N PRO A 131 -7.92 1.55 -4.71
CA PRO A 131 -8.73 1.69 -5.92
C PRO A 131 -7.89 1.55 -7.19
N ARG A 132 -8.34 0.66 -8.07
CA ARG A 132 -7.78 0.49 -9.41
C ARG A 132 -8.40 1.46 -10.42
N GLY A 133 -9.58 1.99 -10.09
CA GLY A 133 -10.49 2.68 -11.01
C GLY A 133 -11.36 1.70 -11.77
N SER A 134 -12.66 1.97 -11.82
CA SER A 134 -13.60 1.25 -12.70
C SER A 134 -13.32 1.45 -14.20
N ASN A 135 -12.58 2.50 -14.58
CA ASN A 135 -12.49 2.97 -15.97
C ASN A 135 -11.13 2.79 -16.67
N GLY A 136 -10.12 2.16 -16.03
CA GLY A 136 -8.84 1.85 -16.70
C GLY A 136 -8.13 3.05 -17.38
N GLY A 137 -8.47 4.27 -16.97
CA GLY A 137 -8.04 5.50 -17.63
C GLY A 137 -6.54 5.77 -17.48
N PRO A 138 -6.00 6.75 -18.22
CA PRO A 138 -4.56 7.03 -18.32
C PRO A 138 -3.94 7.65 -17.06
N HIS A 139 -4.69 7.77 -15.97
CA HIS A 139 -4.22 8.42 -14.75
C HIS A 139 -3.35 7.47 -13.91
N GLU A 140 -2.37 8.07 -13.23
CA GLU A 140 -1.46 7.33 -12.35
C GLU A 140 -2.22 6.75 -11.16
N THR A 141 -2.02 5.44 -10.91
CA THR A 141 -2.54 4.79 -9.70
C THR A 141 -1.88 5.35 -8.45
N LEU A 142 -2.48 5.17 -7.27
CA LEU A 142 -1.89 5.67 -6.04
C LEU A 142 -0.50 5.05 -5.79
N ASN A 143 -0.31 3.78 -6.16
CA ASN A 143 0.99 3.13 -6.08
C ASN A 143 2.03 3.78 -7.01
N GLN A 144 1.64 4.18 -8.23
CA GLN A 144 2.51 4.93 -9.14
C GLN A 144 2.77 6.36 -8.66
N ALA A 145 1.77 7.00 -8.05
CA ALA A 145 1.86 8.36 -7.55
C ALA A 145 2.86 8.46 -6.39
N ARG A 146 2.84 7.49 -5.46
CA ARG A 146 3.77 7.46 -4.31
C ARG A 146 5.19 7.01 -4.64
N SER A 147 5.42 6.45 -5.82
CA SER A 147 6.69 5.84 -6.16
C SER A 147 7.77 6.85 -6.55
N GLY A 148 9.01 6.53 -6.16
CA GLY A 148 10.19 7.23 -6.64
C GLY A 148 10.37 8.65 -6.09
N GLU A 149 11.32 9.37 -6.68
CA GLU A 149 11.67 10.76 -6.32
C GLU A 149 10.56 11.78 -6.64
N ARG A 150 9.67 11.42 -7.58
CA ARG A 150 8.51 12.25 -7.94
C ARG A 150 7.34 12.04 -6.98
N GLY A 151 7.29 10.89 -6.30
CA GLY A 151 6.33 10.57 -5.26
C GLY A 151 6.91 10.80 -3.87
N VAL A 152 6.55 9.95 -2.91
CA VAL A 152 7.06 10.02 -1.54
C VAL A 152 8.02 8.88 -1.23
N TYR A 153 8.84 8.46 -2.22
CA TYR A 153 9.84 7.40 -2.05
C TYR A 153 9.22 6.08 -1.55
N ASP A 154 8.02 5.75 -2.04
CA ASP A 154 7.25 4.57 -1.66
C ASP A 154 6.90 4.52 -0.15
N ARG A 155 6.89 5.68 0.52
CA ARG A 155 6.59 5.78 1.95
C ARG A 155 5.12 5.57 2.25
N ILE A 156 4.80 4.47 2.93
CA ILE A 156 3.41 4.17 3.31
C ILE A 156 2.89 5.13 4.38
N ASP A 157 3.73 5.54 5.34
CA ASP A 157 3.35 6.50 6.38
C ASP A 157 2.97 7.87 5.77
N ALA A 158 3.80 8.41 4.86
CA ALA A 158 3.48 9.63 4.13
C ALA A 158 2.24 9.48 3.23
N THR A 159 2.05 8.32 2.60
CA THR A 159 0.86 8.03 1.78
C THR A 159 -0.42 8.02 2.63
N LEU A 160 -0.40 7.36 3.80
CA LEU A 160 -1.53 7.30 4.73
C LEU A 160 -1.83 8.68 5.33
N LEU A 161 -0.80 9.48 5.60
CA LEU A 161 -0.95 10.87 6.06
C LEU A 161 -1.68 11.71 5.02
N CYS A 162 -1.29 11.62 3.74
CA CYS A 162 -2.01 12.28 2.65
C CYS A 162 -3.45 11.77 2.53
N LEU A 163 -3.67 10.46 2.63
CA LEU A 163 -5.02 9.88 2.57
C LEU A 163 -5.91 10.39 3.70
N LYS A 164 -5.38 10.48 4.93
CA LYS A 164 -6.10 11.05 6.08
C LYS A 164 -6.54 12.48 5.80
N VAL A 165 -5.59 13.35 5.41
CA VAL A 165 -5.90 14.74 5.09
C VAL A 165 -6.90 14.85 3.93
N PHE A 166 -6.78 13.99 2.91
CA PHE A 166 -7.71 13.96 1.79
C PHE A 166 -9.15 13.67 2.22
N PHE A 167 -9.37 12.70 3.12
CA PHE A 167 -10.71 12.41 3.65
C PHE A 167 -11.27 13.56 4.51
N ASP A 168 -10.40 14.26 5.25
CA ASP A 168 -10.78 15.39 6.11
C ASP A 168 -11.03 16.68 5.30
N CYS A 169 -10.60 16.75 4.04
CA CYS A 169 -10.83 17.90 3.19
C CYS A 169 -12.31 18.08 2.87
N PRO A 170 -12.80 19.34 2.82
CA PRO A 170 -14.13 19.62 2.31
C PRO A 170 -14.31 19.09 0.89
N GLU A 171 -15.52 18.65 0.58
CA GLU A 171 -15.91 18.35 -0.79
C GLU A 171 -15.87 19.64 -1.62
N ALA A 172 -15.17 19.61 -2.75
CA ALA A 172 -15.10 20.72 -3.69
C ALA A 172 -16.40 20.89 -4.47
N SER A 173 -17.25 19.86 -4.51
CA SER A 173 -18.50 19.82 -5.25
C SER A 173 -19.45 18.79 -4.62
N SER A 174 -20.75 19.10 -4.62
CA SER A 174 -21.78 18.23 -4.04
C SER A 174 -22.19 17.06 -4.94
N THR A 175 -21.60 16.94 -6.14
CA THR A 175 -22.03 15.96 -7.16
C THR A 175 -20.97 14.92 -7.51
N ASN A 176 -19.74 15.08 -7.00
CA ASN A 176 -18.65 14.12 -7.18
C ASN A 176 -17.77 14.20 -5.92
N SER A 177 -17.24 13.08 -5.44
CA SER A 177 -16.50 12.99 -4.16
C SER A 177 -15.16 13.75 -4.13
N GLN A 178 -14.98 14.70 -5.05
CA GLN A 178 -13.84 15.57 -5.24
C GLN A 178 -13.58 16.44 -4.01
N ARG A 179 -12.31 16.62 -3.67
CA ARG A 179 -11.84 17.36 -2.50
C ARG A 179 -11.17 18.68 -2.88
N ASP A 180 -11.19 19.65 -1.97
CA ASP A 180 -10.52 20.94 -2.18
C ASP A 180 -8.99 20.81 -2.07
N ALA A 181 -8.30 20.99 -3.20
CA ALA A 181 -6.84 20.92 -3.29
C ALA A 181 -6.13 22.00 -2.46
N SER A 182 -6.74 23.19 -2.30
CA SER A 182 -6.18 24.28 -1.50
C SER A 182 -6.24 23.94 -0.02
N ALA A 183 -7.38 23.42 0.44
CA ALA A 183 -7.54 22.94 1.81
C ALA A 183 -6.57 21.79 2.11
N PHE A 184 -6.42 20.83 1.18
CA PHE A 184 -5.44 19.75 1.30
C PHE A 184 -4.02 20.28 1.48
N MET A 185 -3.60 21.21 0.61
CA MET A 185 -2.26 21.79 0.67
C MET A 185 -2.05 22.61 1.95
N GLU A 186 -3.07 23.33 2.42
CA GLU A 186 -3.00 24.05 3.69
C GLU A 186 -2.77 23.09 4.86
N GLU A 187 -3.58 22.03 4.98
CA GLU A 187 -3.46 21.07 6.07
C GLU A 187 -2.14 20.30 6.03
N VAL A 188 -1.73 19.80 4.86
CA VAL A 188 -0.43 19.10 4.75
C VAL A 188 0.74 20.04 5.05
N SER A 189 0.65 21.34 4.73
CA SER A 189 1.73 22.29 5.03
C SER A 189 2.02 22.43 6.53
N LYS A 190 1.00 22.26 7.38
CA LYS A 190 1.11 22.33 8.86
C LYS A 190 1.94 21.17 9.43
N LEU A 191 2.15 20.11 8.65
CA LEU A 191 2.94 18.92 9.03
C LEU A 191 4.44 19.12 8.79
N PHE A 192 4.83 20.21 8.14
CA PHE A 192 6.22 20.54 7.87
C PHE A 192 6.76 21.56 8.87
N PRO A 193 8.06 21.49 9.23
CA PRO A 193 8.65 22.39 10.21
C PRO A 193 8.82 23.83 9.69
N SER A 194 8.83 24.04 8.36
CA SER A 194 8.89 25.37 7.76
C SER A 194 8.28 25.37 6.36
N GLU A 195 7.91 26.57 5.88
CA GLU A 195 7.37 26.78 4.53
C GLU A 195 8.40 26.37 3.45
N GLU A 196 9.69 26.59 3.68
CA GLU A 196 10.75 26.18 2.74
C GLU A 196 10.83 24.67 2.58
N GLN A 197 10.66 23.92 3.67
CA GLN A 197 10.67 22.45 3.59
C GLN A 197 9.40 21.93 2.90
N PHE A 198 8.25 22.53 3.20
CA PHE A 198 7.01 22.21 2.48
C PHE A 198 7.12 22.50 0.98
N LYS A 199 7.68 23.65 0.59
CA LYS A 199 7.90 24.02 -0.83
C LYS A 199 8.68 22.96 -1.61
N LYS A 200 9.65 22.29 -0.97
CA LYS A 200 10.43 21.21 -1.60
C LYS A 200 9.62 19.92 -1.81
N ALA A 201 8.65 19.65 -0.94
CA ALA A 201 7.80 18.47 -0.97
C ALA A 201 6.47 18.66 -1.74
N LYS A 202 6.08 19.92 -1.99
CA LYS A 202 4.76 20.29 -2.52
C LYS A 202 4.36 19.52 -3.77
N ALA A 203 5.26 19.41 -4.75
CA ALA A 203 4.98 18.71 -6.01
C ALA A 203 4.72 17.21 -5.80
N ASN A 204 5.50 16.59 -4.90
CA ASN A 204 5.35 15.18 -4.53
C ASN A 204 3.99 14.91 -3.88
N LEU A 205 3.57 15.80 -2.98
CA LEU A 205 2.30 15.69 -2.27
C LEU A 205 1.10 15.97 -3.19
N MET A 206 1.21 16.93 -4.12
CA MET A 206 0.19 17.17 -5.14
C MET A 206 0.00 15.95 -6.04
N ARG A 207 1.08 15.26 -6.41
CA ARG A 207 1.00 14.03 -7.21
C ARG A 207 0.18 12.94 -6.48
N ILE A 208 0.33 12.81 -5.16
CA ILE A 208 -0.54 11.92 -4.37
C ILE A 208 -1.98 12.39 -4.41
N PHE A 209 -2.21 13.68 -4.13
CA PHE A 209 -3.55 14.27 -4.15
C PHE A 209 -4.26 14.05 -5.48
N ASP A 210 -3.60 14.30 -6.62
CA ASP A 210 -4.18 14.15 -7.94
C ASP A 210 -4.63 12.70 -8.21
N SER A 211 -3.87 11.72 -7.72
CA SER A 211 -4.26 10.32 -7.78
C SER A 211 -5.47 10.02 -6.87
N LEU A 212 -5.45 10.48 -5.61
CA LEU A 212 -6.58 10.32 -4.69
C LEU A 212 -7.85 10.97 -5.24
N GLN A 213 -7.73 12.17 -5.81
CA GLN A 213 -8.81 12.92 -6.43
C GLN A 213 -9.41 12.19 -7.63
N TYR A 214 -8.58 11.55 -8.44
CA TYR A 214 -9.05 10.77 -9.59
C TYR A 214 -9.87 9.55 -9.14
N TYR A 215 -9.47 8.89 -8.05
CA TYR A 215 -10.17 7.72 -7.49
C TYR A 215 -11.14 8.06 -6.35
N ALA A 216 -11.55 9.32 -6.20
CA ALA A 216 -12.30 9.78 -5.03
C ALA A 216 -13.64 9.06 -4.83
N GLU A 217 -14.33 8.71 -5.91
CA GLU A 217 -15.59 7.95 -5.87
C GLU A 217 -15.37 6.52 -5.36
N ASP A 218 -14.31 5.85 -5.82
CA ASP A 218 -13.95 4.52 -5.33
C ASP A 218 -13.51 4.57 -3.87
N PHE A 219 -12.80 5.63 -3.46
CA PHE A 219 -12.42 5.84 -2.05
C PHE A 219 -13.64 6.11 -1.15
N ALA A 220 -14.73 6.65 -1.68
CA ALA A 220 -15.95 6.90 -0.91
C ALA A 220 -16.59 5.61 -0.37
N TYR A 221 -16.27 4.43 -0.94
CA TYR A 221 -16.67 3.14 -0.36
C TYR A 221 -16.16 2.94 1.06
N PHE A 222 -14.98 3.48 1.39
CA PHE A 222 -14.44 3.39 2.75
C PHE A 222 -15.09 4.40 3.71
N SER A 223 -15.97 5.28 3.21
CA SER A 223 -16.61 6.41 3.91
C SER A 223 -15.64 7.49 4.40
N ASP A 224 -14.67 7.12 5.21
CA ASP A 224 -13.65 8.02 5.77
C ASP A 224 -12.30 7.29 6.00
N PHE A 225 -11.31 8.02 6.51
CA PHE A 225 -9.99 7.46 6.80
C PHE A 225 -10.04 6.32 7.82
N ARG A 226 -10.95 6.41 8.80
CA ARG A 226 -11.11 5.39 9.84
C ARG A 226 -11.68 4.10 9.24
N GLY A 227 -12.72 4.19 8.41
CA GLY A 227 -13.29 3.06 7.69
C GLY A 227 -12.28 2.41 6.75
N PHE A 228 -11.44 3.21 6.08
CA PHE A 228 -10.31 2.68 5.31
C PHE A 228 -9.35 1.87 6.20
N CYS A 229 -8.96 2.42 7.35
CA CYS A 229 -8.04 1.77 8.28
C CYS A 229 -8.62 0.51 8.93
N GLU A 230 -9.88 0.53 9.32
CA GLU A 230 -10.59 -0.59 9.93
C GLU A 230 -10.74 -1.75 8.93
N ARG A 231 -11.19 -1.45 7.70
CA ARG A 231 -11.30 -2.46 6.64
C ARG A 231 -9.97 -3.13 6.36
N GLN A 232 -8.88 -2.35 6.32
CA GLN A 232 -7.55 -2.83 5.97
C GLN A 232 -6.70 -3.25 7.18
N LYS A 233 -7.27 -3.30 8.38
CA LYS A 233 -6.60 -3.71 9.64
C LYS A 233 -5.31 -2.91 9.92
N LEU A 234 -5.32 -1.61 9.68
CA LEU A 234 -4.16 -0.72 9.90
C LEU A 234 -4.04 -0.24 11.35
N THR A 235 -5.17 -0.11 12.05
CA THR A 235 -5.23 0.34 13.45
C THR A 235 -4.47 -0.59 14.39
N GLY A 236 -3.58 -0.06 15.20
CA GLY A 236 -2.65 -0.79 16.09
C GLY A 236 -1.32 -1.18 15.43
N SER A 237 -1.08 -0.81 14.16
CA SER A 237 0.19 -1.08 13.46
C SER A 237 0.75 0.12 12.70
N PHE A 238 -0.01 0.64 11.74
CA PHE A 238 0.33 1.81 10.92
C PHE A 238 -0.44 3.07 11.36
N VAL A 239 -1.52 2.86 12.09
CA VAL A 239 -2.38 3.91 12.63
C VAL A 239 -2.61 3.61 14.10
N THR A 240 -2.55 4.60 14.98
CA THR A 240 -2.81 4.43 16.40
C THR A 240 -4.30 4.14 16.65
N LYS A 241 -4.65 3.75 17.88
CA LYS A 241 -6.07 3.52 18.23
C LYS A 241 -6.90 4.80 18.18
N GLU A 242 -6.26 5.95 18.29
CA GLU A 242 -6.84 7.28 18.22
C GLU A 242 -7.04 7.75 16.77
N GLY A 243 -6.58 6.98 15.78
CA GLY A 243 -6.69 7.34 14.35
C GLY A 243 -5.55 8.19 13.82
N GLU A 244 -4.42 8.25 14.52
CA GLU A 244 -3.23 8.98 14.07
C GLU A 244 -2.29 8.10 13.27
N VAL A 245 -1.72 8.61 12.17
CA VAL A 245 -0.74 7.87 11.37
C VAL A 245 0.56 7.73 12.14
N GLU A 246 1.04 6.49 12.30
CA GLU A 246 2.36 6.25 12.89
C GLU A 246 3.45 6.59 11.87
N MET A 247 4.22 7.64 12.15
CA MET A 247 5.38 8.02 11.34
C MET A 247 6.52 7.02 11.55
N LEU A 248 6.96 6.38 10.47
CA LEU A 248 8.00 5.34 10.49
C LEU A 248 9.39 5.92 10.18
N ALA A 249 9.44 7.18 9.75
CA ALA A 249 10.60 8.05 9.68
C ALA A 249 10.14 9.51 9.81
N PRO A 250 11.03 10.47 10.12
CA PRO A 250 10.71 11.90 10.01
C PRO A 250 10.13 12.23 8.63
N LEU A 251 9.10 13.08 8.55
CA LEU A 251 8.48 13.46 7.28
C LEU A 251 9.41 14.31 6.40
N CYS A 252 10.34 15.05 7.02
CA CYS A 252 11.29 15.92 6.35
C CYS A 252 12.73 15.51 6.69
N PRO A 253 13.60 15.24 5.68
CA PRO A 253 13.28 15.16 4.25
C PRO A 253 12.32 14.01 3.90
N LEU A 254 11.65 14.09 2.73
CA LEU A 254 10.71 13.05 2.28
C LEU A 254 11.41 11.69 2.13
N LYS A 255 12.56 11.64 1.44
CA LYS A 255 13.44 10.45 1.42
C LYS A 255 14.01 10.27 2.84
N PRO A 256 13.76 9.14 3.51
CA PRO A 256 14.37 8.88 4.81
C PRO A 256 15.89 8.93 4.70
N GLU A 257 16.55 9.70 5.58
CA GLU A 257 18.01 9.77 5.64
C GLU A 257 18.63 8.41 5.96
N ASN A 258 17.97 7.64 6.82
CA ASN A 258 18.32 6.25 7.11
C ASN A 258 17.20 5.33 6.62
N TYR A 259 17.32 4.86 5.37
CA TYR A 259 16.30 4.02 4.74
C TYR A 259 16.25 2.61 5.36
N GLU A 260 17.36 2.09 5.90
CA GLU A 260 17.38 0.81 6.62
C GLU A 260 16.58 0.86 7.92
N VAL A 261 16.67 1.96 8.68
CA VAL A 261 15.85 2.18 9.88
C VAL A 261 14.38 2.31 9.52
N TYR A 262 14.05 3.07 8.46
CA TYR A 262 12.68 3.15 7.95
C TYR A 262 12.14 1.75 7.59
N ALA A 263 12.91 0.97 6.82
CA ALA A 263 12.55 -0.40 6.45
C ALA A 263 12.30 -1.30 7.67
N LYS A 264 13.15 -1.18 8.71
CA LYS A 264 12.97 -1.90 9.98
C LYS A 264 11.68 -1.51 10.70
N ASN A 265 11.35 -0.22 10.72
CA ASN A 265 10.13 0.29 11.34
C ASN A 265 8.88 -0.20 10.59
N VAL A 266 8.89 -0.15 9.25
CA VAL A 266 7.82 -0.71 8.40
C VAL A 266 7.63 -2.19 8.68
N ASN A 267 8.71 -2.99 8.73
CA ASN A 267 8.60 -4.41 9.06
C ASN A 267 8.06 -4.65 10.48
N GLY A 268 8.40 -3.79 11.44
CA GLY A 268 7.81 -3.82 12.77
C GLY A 268 6.29 -3.63 12.74
N ALA A 269 5.80 -2.66 11.96
CA ALA A 269 4.37 -2.42 11.76
C ALA A 269 3.69 -3.57 11.01
N ILE A 270 4.30 -4.10 9.93
CA ILE A 270 3.82 -5.30 9.22
C ILE A 270 3.67 -6.49 10.17
N LYS A 271 4.67 -6.73 11.03
CA LYS A 271 4.63 -7.83 12.00
C LYS A 271 3.49 -7.68 13.01
N LYS A 272 3.18 -6.46 13.44
CA LYS A 272 2.00 -6.18 14.28
C LYS A 272 0.72 -6.46 13.48
N ARG A 273 0.63 -5.98 12.23
CA ARG A 273 -0.52 -6.16 11.34
C ARG A 273 -0.81 -7.63 11.02
N ASN A 274 0.23 -8.42 10.73
CA ASN A 274 0.15 -9.87 10.53
C ASN A 274 -0.59 -10.55 11.69
N LYS A 275 -0.20 -10.25 12.94
CA LYS A 275 -0.85 -10.83 14.13
C LYS A 275 -2.33 -10.47 14.19
N MET A 276 -2.67 -9.22 13.92
CA MET A 276 -4.05 -8.74 13.98
C MET A 276 -4.93 -9.37 12.90
N MET A 277 -4.43 -9.55 11.68
CA MET A 277 -5.16 -10.21 10.60
C MET A 277 -5.50 -11.67 10.91
N HIS A 278 -4.64 -12.37 11.66
CA HIS A 278 -4.82 -13.79 12.01
C HIS A 278 -5.53 -14.00 13.36
N SER A 279 -5.88 -12.94 14.08
CA SER A 279 -6.55 -13.03 15.40
C SER A 279 -8.05 -12.76 15.32
N ALA A 280 -8.63 -12.74 14.12
CA ALA A 280 -10.03 -12.41 13.85
C ALA A 280 -10.89 -13.67 13.71
#